data_AF-A0A511MTC5-F1
#
_entry.id   AF-A0A511MTC5-F1
#
_cell.length_a   1.000
_cell.length_b   1.000
_cell.length_c   1.000
_cell.angle_alpha   90.00
_cell.angle_beta   90.00
_cell.angle_gamma   90.00
#
_symmetry.space_group_name_H-M   'P 1'
#
loop_
_entity.id
_entity.type
_entity.pdbx_description
1 polymer ?
#
loop_
_entity_poly.entity_id
_entity_poly.type
_entity_poly.pdbx_seq_one_letter_code
_entity_poly.pdbx_strand_id
1 'polypeptide(L)' 'MHIREVAIDTTDLDAAAEFYRDALRLPVAAEPERVTVQVGLSTLVPTRDASSTVCVIGNFPR' A
#
# COMPACT_ATOMS: atom_id res chain seq x y z
N MET A 1 -15.22 1.38 12.14
CA MET A 1 -14.90 0.86 10.80
C MET A 1 -13.42 1.13 10.56
N HIS A 2 -12.60 0.09 10.40
CA HIS A 2 -11.17 0.24 10.16
C HIS A 2 -10.77 -0.55 8.92
N ILE A 3 -10.03 0.12 8.03
CA ILE A 3 -9.44 -0.50 6.86
C ILE A 3 -8.16 -1.20 7.33
N ARG A 4 -8.08 -2.52 7.17
CA ARG A 4 -6.88 -3.28 7.59
C ARG A 4 -5.82 -3.30 6.50
N GLU A 5 -6.24 -3.47 5.25
CA GLU A 5 -5.34 -3.57 4.12
C GLU A 5 -5.94 -2.92 2.88
N VAL A 6 -5.09 -2.20 2.13
CA VAL A 6 -5.40 -1.59 0.84
C VAL A 6 -4.34 -2.02 -0.16
N ALA A 7 -4.73 -2.83 -1.14
CA ALA A 7 -3.89 -3.08 -2.31
C ALA A 7 -4.10 -1.95 -3.33
N ILE A 8 -3.00 -1.39 -3.86
CA ILE A 8 -3.05 -0.37 -4.91
C ILE A 8 -2.06 -0.71 -6.02
N ASP A 9 -2.42 -0.34 -7.24
CA ASP A 9 -1.58 -0.54 -8.40
C ASP A 9 -0.77 0.72 -8.70
N THR A 10 0.52 0.57 -9.00
CA THR A 10 1.39 1.68 -9.42
C THR A 10 2.28 1.29 -10.60
N THR A 11 2.44 2.25 -11.51
CA THR A 11 3.37 2.12 -12.65
C THR A 11 4.82 2.14 -12.18
N ASP A 12 5.10 2.88 -11.11
CA ASP A 12 6.44 3.08 -10.54
C ASP A 12 6.42 2.79 -9.04
N LEU A 13 6.98 1.64 -8.66
CA LEU A 13 7.11 1.21 -7.26
C LEU A 13 8.21 1.96 -6.52
N ASP A 14 9.29 2.35 -7.23
CA ASP A 14 10.42 3.03 -6.61
C ASP A 14 10.04 4.45 -6.22
N ALA A 15 9.37 5.17 -7.13
CA ALA A 15 8.80 6.49 -6.84
C ALA A 15 7.74 6.44 -5.74
N ALA A 16 6.91 5.39 -5.70
CA ALA A 16 5.95 5.20 -4.63
C ALA A 16 6.64 4.98 -3.27
N ALA A 17 7.65 4.11 -3.22
CA ALA A 17 8.42 3.87 -2.00
C ALA A 17 9.13 5.13 -1.50
N GLU A 18 9.73 5.92 -2.40
CA GLU A 18 10.34 7.21 -2.08
C GLU A 18 9.32 8.19 -1.52
N PHE A 19 8.16 8.34 -2.16
CA PHE A 19 7.09 9.22 -1.68
C PHE A 19 6.63 8.86 -0.26
N TYR A 20 6.32 7.58 0.00
CA TYR A 20 5.84 7.16 1.32
C TYR A 20 6.94 7.25 2.40
N ARG A 21 8.20 6.98 2.05
CA ARG A 21 9.33 7.05 2.98
C ARG A 21 9.78 8.47 3.26
N ASP A 22 9.94 9.29 2.24
CA ASP A 22 10.69 10.55 2.35
C ASP A 22 9.77 11.75 2.54
N ALA A 23 8.64 11.79 1.82
CA ALA A 23 7.64 12.85 1.99
C ALA A 23 6.77 12.62 3.22
N LEU A 24 6.31 11.39 3.44
CA LEU A 24 5.40 11.05 4.54
C LEU A 24 6.09 10.46 5.77
N ARG A 25 7.39 10.14 5.70
CA ARG A 25 8.18 9.57 6.82
C ARG A 25 7.54 8.31 7.41
N LEU A 26 6.85 7.54 6.56
CA LEU A 26 6.17 6.31 6.97
C LEU A 26 7.12 5.11 6.96
N PRO A 27 6.84 4.07 7.75
CA PRO A 27 7.54 2.80 7.65
C PRO A 27 7.21 2.13 6.31
N VAL A 28 8.23 1.97 5.47
CA VAL A 28 8.13 1.36 4.15
C VAL A 28 9.07 0.16 4.05
N ALA A 29 8.54 -1.00 3.67
CA ALA A 29 9.30 -2.14 3.19
C ALA A 29 9.17 -2.21 1.67
N ALA A 30 10.29 -2.08 0.96
CA ALA A 30 10.30 -2.14 -0.51
C ALA A 30 10.88 -3.48 -0.95
N GLU A 31 10.15 -4.18 -1.81
CA GLU A 31 10.51 -5.44 -2.47
C GLU A 31 10.44 -5.22 -3.99
N PRO A 32 11.08 -6.07 -4.82
CA PRO A 32 11.15 -5.83 -6.28
C PRO A 32 9.79 -5.75 -6.99
N GLU A 33 8.77 -6.45 -6.46
CA GLU A 33 7.45 -6.59 -7.07
C GLU A 33 6.34 -5.90 -6.25
N ARG A 34 6.65 -5.45 -5.04
CA ARG A 34 5.68 -4.87 -4.11
C ARG A 34 6.34 -3.88 -3.15
N VAL A 35 5.58 -2.88 -2.75
CA VAL A 35 5.91 -2.02 -1.62
C VAL A 35 4.90 -2.31 -0.53
N THR A 36 5.30 -2.25 0.73
CA THR A 36 4.41 -2.37 1.89
C THR A 36 4.63 -1.15 2.76
N VAL A 37 3.56 -0.38 2.99
CA VAL A 37 3.56 0.86 3.76
C VAL A 37 2.66 0.67 4.97
N GLN A 38 3.18 0.92 6.17
CA GLN A 38 2.35 0.90 7.37
C GLN A 38 1.80 2.30 7.67
N VAL A 39 0.49 2.39 7.81
CA VAL A 39 -0.23 3.62 8.16
C VAL A 39 -1.07 3.35 9.41
N GLY A 40 -0.44 3.50 10.57
CA GLY A 40 -1.07 3.16 11.86
C GLY A 40 -1.40 1.66 11.95
N LEU A 41 -2.70 1.33 11.98
CA LEU A 41 -3.20 -0.06 12.01
C LEU A 41 -3.53 -0.61 10.61
N SER A 42 -3.36 0.21 9.58
CA SER A 42 -3.65 -0.11 8.19
C SER A 42 -2.37 -0.42 7.44
N THR A 43 -2.44 -1.36 6.50
CA THR A 43 -1.35 -1.71 5.59
C THR A 43 -1.73 -1.29 4.17
N LEU A 44 -0.83 -0.58 3.50
CA LEU A 44 -0.94 -0.24 2.08
C LEU A 44 0.07 -1.07 1.31
N VAL A 45 -0.38 -1.75 0.26
CA VAL A 45 0.45 -2.64 -0.54
C VAL A 45 0.41 -2.18 -2.01
N PRO A 46 1.30 -1.26 -2.41
CA PRO A 46 1.52 -0.98 -3.82
C PRO A 46 2.11 -2.20 -4.56
N THR A 47 1.49 -2.60 -5.67
CA THR A 47 1.99 -3.64 -6.57
C THR A 47 2.16 -3.09 -8.00
N ARG A 48 3.10 -3.69 -8.74
CA ARG A 48 3.22 -3.46 -10.19
C ARG A 48 2.18 -4.35 -10.89
N ASP A 49 0.91 -3.95 -10.85
CA ASP A 49 -0.12 -4.57 -11.69
C ASP A 49 -0.84 -3.48 -12.49
N ALA A 50 -1.06 -3.70 -13.78
CA ALA A 50 -1.66 -2.71 -14.67
C ALA A 50 -3.20 -2.73 -14.62
N SER A 51 -3.78 -3.57 -13.75
CA SER A 51 -5.20 -3.90 -13.74
C SER A 51 -5.94 -3.31 -12.54
N SER A 52 -5.88 -1.98 -12.41
CA SER A 52 -6.68 -1.09 -11.55
C SER A 52 -7.74 -1.78 -10.66
N THR A 53 -7.31 -2.51 -9.62
CA THR A 53 -8.24 -3.15 -8.69
C THR A 53 -7.82 -2.83 -7.26
N VAL A 54 -8.38 -1.75 -6.72
CA VAL A 54 -8.23 -1.42 -5.30
C VAL A 54 -9.03 -2.43 -4.48
N CYS A 55 -8.34 -3.41 -3.91
CA CYS A 55 -8.95 -4.40 -3.02
C CYS A 55 -8.81 -3.91 -1.57
N VAL A 56 -9.93 -3.51 -0.96
CA VAL A 56 -9.98 -3.11 0.45
C VAL A 56 -10.45 -4.29 1.28
N ILE A 57 -9.54 -4.93 2.01
CA ILE A 57 -9.89 -6.04 2.91
C ILE A 57 -10.34 -5.44 4.25
N GLY A 58 -11.64 -5.16 4.36
CA GLY A 58 -12.31 -4.77 5.61
C GLY A 58 -13.06 -5.95 6.20
N ASN A 59 -12.79 -6.32 7.46
CA ASN A 59 -13.63 -7.27 8.17
C ASN A 59 -14.90 -6.53 8.65
N PHE A 60 -16.04 -6.81 8.02
CA PHE A 60 -17.33 -6.25 8.42
C PHE A 60 -18.01 -7.21 9.41
N PRO A 61 -18.06 -6.90 10.72
CA PRO A 61 -19.01 -7.57 11.60
C PRO A 61 -20.44 -7.19 11.18
N ARG A 62 -21.33 -8.19 11.15
CA ARG A 62 -22.75 -8.04 10.80
C ARG A 62 -23.54 -7.23 11.82
#